data_AF-A0A951VL62-F1
#
_entry.id   AF-A0A951VL62-F1
#
_cell.length_a   1.000
_cell.length_b   1.000
_cell.length_c   1.000
_cell.angle_alpha   90.00
_cell.angle_beta   90.00
_cell.angle_gamma   90.00
#
_symmetry.space_group_name_H-M   'P 1'
#
loop_
_entity.id
_entity.type
_entity.pdbx_description
1 polymer ?
#
loop_
_entity_poly.entity_id
_entity_poly.type
_entity_poly.pdbx_seq_one_letter_code
_entity_poly.pdbx_strand_id
1 'polypeptide(L)' 'MKFKLSEKQFRSLSNYSKARKTTIIKLIKKSIDRYINGFELEVPLRYYATEKQLDLFGDLPSHPNEQQVSEPD' A
#
# COMPACT_ATOMS: atom_id res chain seq x y z
N MET A 1 -13.45 21.78 -1.86
CA MET A 1 -13.03 20.66 -0.99
C MET A 1 -11.98 21.19 -0.01
N LYS A 2 -12.27 21.28 1.30
CA LYS A 2 -11.30 21.71 2.32
C LYS A 2 -10.93 20.48 3.17
N PHE A 3 -9.70 20.01 3.06
CA PHE A 3 -9.19 18.94 3.93
C PHE A 3 -8.82 19.53 5.28
N LYS A 4 -9.34 18.94 6.37
CA LYS A 4 -8.89 19.26 7.73
C LYS A 4 -7.63 18.44 8.02
N LEU A 5 -6.47 19.04 7.79
CA LEU A 5 -5.17 18.47 8.14
C LEU A 5 -4.72 19.03 9.48
N SER A 6 -4.11 18.19 10.32
CA SER A 6 -3.36 18.70 11.47
C SER A 6 -2.15 19.50 11.01
N GLU A 7 -1.64 20.39 11.87
CA GLU A 7 -0.47 21.22 11.54
C GLU A 7 0.75 20.36 11.17
N LYS A 8 0.96 19.25 11.90
CA LYS A 8 2.05 18.30 11.62
C LYS A 8 1.91 17.65 10.24
N GLN A 9 0.69 17.26 9.86
CA GLN A 9 0.41 16.68 8.53
C GLN A 9 0.66 17.69 7.42
N PHE A 10 0.19 18.94 7.60
CA PHE A 10 0.40 20.00 6.62
C PHE A 10 1.89 20.32 6.43
N ARG A 11 2.65 20.42 7.52
CA ARG A 11 4.11 20.64 7.46
C ARG A 11 4.82 19.53 6.70
N SER A 12 4.49 18.28 6.98
CA SER A 12 5.06 17.12 6.27
C SER A 12 4.74 17.17 4.77
N LEU A 13 3.48 17.40 4.41
CA LEU A 13 3.04 17.50 3.01
C LEU A 13 3.71 18.66 2.27
N SER A 14 3.86 19.83 2.92
CA SER A 14 4.50 21.00 2.35
C SER A 14 5.99 20.76 2.06
N ASN A 15 6.71 20.14 3.00
CA ASN A 15 8.12 19.80 2.79
C ASN A 15 8.27 18.81 1.64
N TYR A 16 7.40 17.80 1.58
CA TYR A 16 7.48 16.79 0.53
C TYR A 16 7.09 17.32 -0.85
N SER A 17 6.10 18.23 -0.93
CA SER A 17 5.74 18.88 -2.19
C SER A 17 6.88 19.76 -2.72
N LYS A 18 7.59 20.47 -1.83
CA LYS A 18 8.78 21.26 -2.19
C LYS A 18 9.90 20.39 -2.73
N ALA A 19 10.23 19.29 -2.04
CA ALA A 19 11.27 18.35 -2.47
C ALA A 19 10.99 17.77 -3.88
N ARG A 20 9.71 17.54 -4.20
CA ARG A 20 9.27 17.02 -5.51
C ARG A 20 8.95 18.11 -6.54
N LYS A 21 9.21 19.39 -6.24
CA LYS A 21 8.93 20.54 -7.12
C LYS A 21 7.48 20.53 -7.64
N THR A 22 6.52 20.22 -6.76
CA THR A 22 5.09 20.12 -7.08
C THR A 22 4.24 20.88 -6.06
N THR A 23 2.94 20.99 -6.32
CA THR A 23 1.99 21.58 -5.37
C THR A 23 1.38 20.49 -4.48
N ILE A 24 0.97 20.85 -3.27
CA ILE A 24 0.31 19.92 -2.32
C ILE A 24 -0.90 19.24 -2.98
N ILE A 25 -1.71 19.99 -3.73
CA ILE A 25 -2.89 19.45 -4.42
C ILE A 25 -2.48 18.40 -5.48
N LYS A 26 -1.48 18.71 -6.32
CA LYS A 26 -0.99 17.77 -7.34
C LYS A 26 -0.40 16.51 -6.70
N LEU A 27 0.31 16.66 -5.58
CA LEU A 27 0.88 15.56 -4.83
C LEU A 27 -0.22 14.66 -4.26
N ILE A 28 -1.24 15.23 -3.62
CA ILE A 28 -2.39 14.47 -3.08
C ILE A 28 -3.09 13.72 -4.20
N LYS A 29 -3.45 14.41 -5.30
CA LYS A 29 -4.10 13.80 -6.46
C LYS A 29 -3.29 12.63 -7.00
N LYS A 30 -1.98 12.80 -7.21
CA LYS A 30 -1.10 11.73 -7.67
C LYS A 30 -1.06 10.53 -6.71
N SER A 31 -1.01 10.78 -5.41
CA SER A 31 -0.98 9.71 -4.40
C SER A 31 -2.28 8.93 -4.32
N ILE A 32 -3.42 9.58 -4.57
CA ILE A 32 -4.74 8.95 -4.58
C ILE A 32 -5.22 8.52 -5.98
N ASP A 33 -4.45 8.82 -7.02
CA ASP A 33 -4.83 8.63 -8.43
C ASP A 33 -5.24 7.20 -8.73
N ARG A 34 -4.48 6.23 -8.20
CA ARG A 34 -4.79 4.80 -8.33
C ARG A 34 -6.10 4.39 -7.64
N TYR A 35 -6.53 5.12 -6.62
CA TYR A 35 -7.78 4.85 -5.92
C TYR A 35 -8.99 5.48 -6.60
N ILE A 36 -8.77 6.60 -7.31
CA ILE A 36 -9.82 7.29 -8.06
C ILE A 36 -10.01 6.63 -9.44
N ASN A 37 -8.92 6.34 -10.15
CA ASN A 37 -8.97 5.85 -11.53
C ASN A 37 -8.82 4.33 -11.65
N GLY A 38 -8.36 3.65 -10.59
CA GLY A 38 -8.02 2.22 -10.63
C GLY A 38 -9.05 1.28 -10.02
N PHE A 39 -10.19 1.79 -9.57
CA PHE A 39 -11.26 0.99 -8.94
C PHE A 39 -12.63 1.14 -9.62
N GLU A 40 -12.74 1.91 -10.70
CA GLU A 40 -14.04 2.12 -11.36
C GLU A 40 -14.49 0.96 -12.25
N LEU A 41 -13.64 -0.02 -12.58
CA LEU A 41 -14.01 -1.14 -13.47
C LEU A 41 -13.53 -2.52 -13.01
N GLU A 42 -12.25 -2.69 -12.67
CA GLU A 42 -11.70 -3.97 -12.20
C GLU A 42 -10.60 -3.76 -11.16
N VAL A 43 -10.71 -4.46 -10.03
CA VAL A 43 -9.66 -4.49 -9.02
C VAL A 43 -8.49 -5.32 -9.59
N PRO A 44 -7.22 -4.90 -9.47
CA PRO A 44 -6.11 -5.74 -9.92
C PRO A 44 -6.13 -7.12 -9.23
N LEU A 45 -5.94 -8.21 -9.98
CA LEU A 45 -5.95 -9.61 -9.51
C LEU A 45 -5.23 -9.85 -8.17
N ARG A 46 -4.13 -9.15 -7.93
CA ARG A 46 -3.34 -9.19 -6.68
C ARG A 46 -4.08 -8.75 -5.41
N TYR A 47 -5.23 -8.09 -5.52
CA TYR A 47 -6.04 -7.64 -4.39
C TYR A 47 -7.35 -8.44 -4.24
N TYR A 48 -7.64 -9.41 -5.12
CA TYR A 48 -8.75 -10.33 -4.89
C TYR A 48 -8.42 -11.24 -3.71
N ALA A 49 -9.43 -11.54 -2.90
CA ALA A 49 -9.31 -12.59 -1.90
C ALA A 49 -9.10 -13.92 -2.63
N THR A 50 -7.94 -14.55 -2.40
CA THR A 50 -7.68 -15.93 -2.81
C THR A 50 -8.31 -16.87 -1.79
N GLU A 51 -8.73 -18.07 -2.21
CA GLU A 51 -9.37 -19.07 -1.31
C GLU A 51 -8.53 -19.35 -0.04
N LYS A 52 -7.21 -19.20 -0.12
CA LYS A 52 -6.25 -19.41 0.97
C LYS A 52 -6.08 -18.21 1.92
N GLN A 53 -6.72 -17.05 1.67
CA GLN A 53 -6.58 -15.88 2.55
C GLN A 53 -7.45 -15.93 3.81
N LEU A 54 -8.51 -16.73 3.82
CA LEU A 54 -9.32 -16.95 5.02
C LEU A 54 -8.65 -17.92 6.01
N ASP A 55 -7.71 -18.76 5.52
CA ASP A 55 -6.99 -19.74 6.33
C ASP A 55 -5.79 -19.17 7.10
N LEU A 56 -5.48 -17.88 6.95
CA LEU A 56 -4.33 -17.25 7.62
C LEU A 56 -4.46 -17.24 9.17
N PHE A 57 -5.67 -17.49 9.68
CA PHE A 57 -5.97 -17.54 11.11
C PHE A 57 -6.55 -18.90 11.56
N GLY A 58 -6.66 -19.87 10.65
CA GLY A 58 -7.33 -21.16 10.90
C GLY A 58 -6.45 -22.16 11.65
N ASP A 59 -5.19 -22.30 11.25
CA ASP A 59 -4.33 -23.39 11.73
C ASP A 59 -2.90 -22.93 12.03
N LEU A 60 -2.72 -22.11 13.07
CA LEU A 60 -1.42 -21.92 13.70
C LEU A 60 -1.29 -22.82 14.95
N PRO A 61 -0.77 -24.05 14.83
CA PRO A 61 0.09 -24.62 15.85
C PRO A 61 1.57 -24.28 15.57
N SER A 62 2.18 -23.71 16.61
CA SER A 62 3.58 -23.32 16.89
C SER A 62 4.75 -23.93 16.07
N HIS A 63 5.73 -23.06 15.71
CA HIS A 63 7.15 -23.25 15.32
C HIS A 63 7.88 -24.53 15.82
N PRO A 64 9.06 -24.99 15.29
CA PRO A 64 10.12 -24.26 14.52
C PRO A 64 10.87 -25.01 13.36
N ASN A 65 11.70 -24.24 12.62
CA ASN A 65 12.84 -24.54 11.70
C ASN A 65 13.27 -25.98 11.32
N GLU A 66 13.63 -26.21 10.04
CA GLU A 66 14.99 -26.61 9.59
C GLU A 66 15.15 -26.67 8.04
N GLN A 67 16.35 -26.28 7.56
CA GLN A 67 16.78 -26.08 6.16
C GLN A 67 17.05 -27.40 5.43
N GLN A 68 16.86 -27.48 4.10
CA GLN A 68 17.80 -28.21 3.21
C GLN A 68 17.88 -27.58 1.80
N VAL A 69 19.12 -27.33 1.40
CA VAL A 69 19.63 -26.76 0.14
C VAL A 69 19.92 -27.90 -0.86
N SER A 70 19.76 -27.67 -2.18
CA SER A 70 20.63 -28.31 -3.18
C SER A 70 20.58 -27.57 -4.54
N GLU A 71 21.74 -27.03 -4.94
CA GLU A 71 22.10 -26.68 -6.33
C GLU A 71 22.38 -27.95 -7.15
N PRO A 72 22.31 -27.90 -8.49
CA PRO A 72 23.13 -28.79 -9.32
C PRO A 72 24.01 -28.02 -10.32
N ASP A 73 25.18 -28.62 -10.56
CA ASP A 73 26.27 -28.25 -11.49
C ASP A 73 25.87 -28.16 -12.98
#